data_AF-A0A2Z4G6E7-F1
#
_entry.id   AF-A0A2Z4G6E7-F1
#
_cell.length_a   1.000
_cell.length_b   1.000
_cell.length_c   1.000
_cell.angle_alpha   90.00
_cell.angle_beta   90.00
_cell.angle_gamma   90.00
#
_symmetry.space_group_name_H-M   'P 1'
#
loop_
_entity.id
_entity.type
_entity.pdbx_description
1 polymer ?
#
loop_
_entity_poly.entity_id
_entity_poly.type
_entity_poly.pdbx_seq_one_letter_code
_entity_poly.pdbx_strand_id
1 'polypeptide(L)'
;MLKKEENHSTLVAYQRNVYYHIQKGIKENRDTLGSIQEALDASLANWKTSIEGNLVIPEINIELDKFIGPLQNKVELVINQNGEIVARIKKIEERVSRTKVLIQGISPEALRINVSDKHHEIANSFQSFKSLLEQNETGNFEYEGKAYHINDFDNNSFDYFTGFRAFNELLTKSIIETIAPECEIANKFLIKANTYSNWEVDHRISDVAKEIIVKSFVGVIGNSFGKLMAIGKENFSDIKQSNYILRAINIVSSSLDLIIFAFLSEFWNAQKLNNKVISEGTKKVIRDRLESSFEPSLMEQFKLLQLLHIIFYQAGDELDFPIPEIKNLNTKLRDGGEIFEICRRFQTLVEKTKNSHLTRLDCYESETQLVAFFKHFNCLAKYKMASIRRISYLQVRNENPNYIHHYAAIGINNKANVDSEKINFTTGPVSTDAVLLYKGKDYQNSINLSPFVIDYNSLTFENGTKICFYNSQTIDGGSLKYHFLEDNSSIDIEKMDSLYAKSDINDLMMDENKRKQFNLGLVVHQFKDAHRFLLMDELNLGDF
;
A
#
# COMPACT_ATOMS: atom_id res chain seq x y z
N MET A 1 -19.01 -17.01 -13.94
CA MET A 1 -20.03 -17.01 -12.87
C MET A 1 -19.47 -16.37 -11.59
N LEU A 2 -18.77 -15.23 -11.73
CA LEU A 2 -18.12 -14.46 -10.65
C LEU A 2 -18.21 -12.97 -11.03
N LYS A 3 -18.28 -12.07 -10.04
CA LYS A 3 -18.53 -10.61 -10.07
C LYS A 3 -19.99 -10.12 -9.93
N LYS A 4 -20.74 -10.67 -8.96
CA LYS A 4 -22.02 -10.08 -8.51
C LYS A 4 -21.94 -9.32 -7.18
N GLU A 5 -20.86 -9.48 -6.40
CA GLU A 5 -20.81 -9.06 -4.99
C GLU A 5 -20.06 -7.72 -4.76
N GLU A 6 -18.97 -7.42 -5.47
CA GLU A 6 -18.27 -6.11 -5.39
C GLU A 6 -19.15 -4.92 -5.88
N ASN A 7 -20.20 -5.21 -6.65
CA ASN A 7 -21.13 -4.19 -7.10
C ASN A 7 -22.13 -3.78 -6.03
N HIS A 8 -22.35 -4.56 -4.96
CA HIS A 8 -23.46 -4.29 -4.05
C HIS A 8 -23.22 -3.10 -3.11
N SER A 9 -22.05 -3.00 -2.48
CA SER A 9 -21.72 -1.87 -1.60
C SER A 9 -21.60 -0.55 -2.37
N THR A 10 -20.96 -0.60 -3.55
CA THR A 10 -20.87 0.53 -4.50
C THR A 10 -22.26 0.94 -4.99
N LEU A 11 -23.14 -0.03 -5.27
CA LEU A 11 -24.53 0.22 -5.65
C LEU A 11 -25.35 0.82 -4.52
N VAL A 12 -25.14 0.40 -3.26
CA VAL A 12 -25.83 0.97 -2.09
C VAL A 12 -25.36 2.41 -1.81
N ALA A 13 -24.05 2.68 -1.91
CA ALA A 13 -23.52 4.04 -1.79
C ALA A 13 -24.02 4.95 -2.93
N TYR A 14 -24.02 4.43 -4.17
CA TYR A 14 -24.59 5.12 -5.33
C TYR A 14 -26.09 5.38 -5.16
N GLN A 15 -26.86 4.41 -4.68
CA GLN A 15 -28.29 4.55 -4.39
C GLN A 15 -28.56 5.62 -3.32
N ARG A 16 -27.75 5.71 -2.26
CA ARG A 16 -27.86 6.77 -1.24
C ARG A 16 -27.54 8.15 -1.80
N ASN A 17 -26.52 8.26 -2.65
CA ASN A 17 -26.14 9.53 -3.27
C ASN A 17 -27.20 10.00 -4.30
N VAL A 18 -27.67 9.09 -5.15
CA VAL A 18 -28.81 9.31 -6.06
C VAL A 18 -30.05 9.73 -5.27
N TYR A 19 -30.34 9.06 -4.15
CA TYR A 19 -31.46 9.42 -3.28
C TYR A 19 -31.34 10.83 -2.67
N TYR A 20 -30.15 11.21 -2.19
CA TYR A 20 -29.88 12.56 -1.68
C TYR A 20 -30.12 13.63 -2.75
N HIS A 21 -29.64 13.40 -3.97
CA HIS A 21 -29.84 14.34 -5.08
C HIS A 21 -31.30 14.38 -5.56
N ILE A 22 -32.01 13.25 -5.54
CA ILE A 22 -33.45 13.21 -5.82
C ILE A 22 -34.22 14.00 -4.76
N GLN A 23 -33.92 13.82 -3.48
CA GLN A 23 -34.56 14.56 -2.38
C GLN A 23 -34.31 16.07 -2.47
N LYS A 24 -33.05 16.45 -2.74
CA LYS A 24 -32.68 17.84 -2.96
C LYS A 24 -33.42 18.43 -4.15
N GLY A 25 -33.46 17.71 -5.28
CA GLY A 25 -34.18 18.13 -6.49
C GLY A 25 -35.70 18.19 -6.30
N ILE A 26 -36.30 17.27 -5.55
CA ILE A 26 -37.74 17.30 -5.22
C ILE A 26 -38.05 18.50 -4.33
N LYS A 27 -37.21 18.78 -3.32
CA LYS A 27 -37.39 19.94 -2.45
C LYS A 27 -37.25 21.25 -3.22
N GLU A 28 -36.19 21.40 -4.01
CA GLU A 28 -35.96 22.58 -4.85
C GLU A 28 -37.08 22.76 -5.88
N ASN A 29 -37.55 21.69 -6.52
CA ASN A 29 -38.70 21.75 -7.44
C ASN A 29 -40.00 22.09 -6.72
N ARG A 30 -40.25 21.59 -5.50
CA ARG A 30 -41.45 21.90 -4.73
C ARG A 30 -41.47 23.36 -4.30
N ASP A 31 -40.34 23.88 -3.83
CA ASP A 31 -40.19 25.28 -3.44
C ASP A 31 -40.33 26.18 -4.69
N THR A 32 -39.71 25.80 -5.81
CA THR A 32 -39.81 26.53 -7.09
C THR A 32 -41.24 26.51 -7.66
N LEU A 33 -41.92 25.36 -7.66
CA LEU A 33 -43.30 25.23 -8.12
C LEU A 33 -44.27 25.98 -7.22
N GLY A 34 -44.03 25.98 -5.90
CA GLY A 34 -44.78 26.80 -4.94
C GLY A 34 -44.65 28.29 -5.24
N SER A 35 -43.42 28.78 -5.43
CA SER A 35 -43.17 30.18 -5.81
C SER A 35 -43.73 30.55 -7.19
N ILE A 36 -43.69 29.64 -8.17
CA ILE A 36 -44.31 29.85 -9.49
C ILE A 36 -45.83 29.94 -9.35
N GLN A 37 -46.47 29.06 -8.57
CA GLN A 37 -47.92 29.08 -8.35
C GLN A 37 -48.35 30.38 -7.65
N GLU A 38 -47.65 30.78 -6.59
CA GLU A 38 -47.91 32.05 -5.89
C GLU A 38 -47.72 33.27 -6.82
N ALA A 39 -46.66 33.26 -7.64
CA ALA A 39 -46.43 34.33 -8.62
C ALA A 39 -47.49 34.33 -9.73
N LEU A 40 -47.96 33.16 -10.16
CA LEU A 40 -49.02 33.03 -11.16
C LEU A 40 -50.33 33.56 -10.60
N ASP A 41 -50.70 33.18 -9.38
CA ASP A 41 -51.93 33.61 -8.70
C ASP A 41 -51.91 35.11 -8.40
N ALA A 42 -50.77 35.66 -7.97
CA ALA A 42 -50.58 37.09 -7.77
C ALA A 42 -50.67 37.88 -9.09
N SER A 43 -50.07 37.35 -10.17
CA SER A 43 -50.15 37.96 -11.51
C SER A 43 -51.58 37.92 -12.05
N LEU A 44 -52.29 36.81 -11.86
CA LEU A 44 -53.70 36.64 -12.22
C LEU A 44 -54.61 37.60 -11.45
N ALA A 45 -54.37 37.77 -10.15
CA ALA A 45 -55.11 38.73 -9.33
C ALA A 45 -54.90 40.17 -9.82
N ASN A 46 -53.64 40.60 -10.01
CA ASN A 46 -53.31 41.94 -10.50
C ASN A 46 -53.87 42.22 -11.90
N TRP A 47 -53.90 41.20 -12.76
CA TRP A 47 -54.42 41.34 -14.12
C TRP A 47 -55.95 41.43 -14.13
N LYS A 48 -56.65 40.65 -13.31
CA LYS A 48 -58.10 40.77 -13.10
C LYS A 48 -58.47 42.18 -12.61
N THR A 49 -57.74 42.72 -11.64
CA THR A 49 -57.96 44.09 -11.14
C THR A 49 -57.70 45.15 -12.21
N SER A 50 -56.75 44.94 -13.13
CA SER A 50 -56.45 45.86 -14.23
C SER A 50 -57.52 45.86 -15.34
N ILE A 51 -58.17 44.73 -15.58
CA ILE A 51 -59.22 44.58 -16.61
C ILE A 51 -60.58 45.06 -16.11
N GLU A 52 -60.92 44.84 -14.83
CA GLU A 52 -62.16 45.37 -14.24
C GLU A 52 -62.22 46.91 -14.26
N GLY A 53 -61.08 47.59 -14.35
CA GLY A 53 -60.98 49.05 -14.48
C GLY A 53 -61.13 49.61 -15.89
N ASN A 54 -60.99 48.81 -16.95
CA ASN A 54 -61.05 49.28 -18.35
C ASN A 54 -61.60 48.19 -19.29
N LEU A 55 -62.86 48.37 -19.73
CA LEU A 55 -63.53 47.67 -20.83
C LEU A 55 -63.48 46.12 -20.81
N VAL A 56 -64.55 45.53 -20.29
CA VAL A 56 -64.83 44.09 -20.35
C VAL A 56 -65.18 43.69 -21.80
N ILE A 57 -64.30 42.91 -22.45
CA ILE A 57 -64.63 42.15 -23.66
C ILE A 57 -64.75 40.67 -23.26
N PRO A 58 -65.96 40.11 -23.18
CA PRO A 58 -66.21 38.73 -22.70
C PRO A 58 -65.45 37.64 -23.48
N GLU A 59 -65.11 37.89 -24.74
CA GLU A 59 -64.43 36.93 -25.62
C GLU A 59 -62.98 36.66 -25.20
N ILE A 60 -62.31 37.62 -24.55
CA ILE A 60 -60.93 37.45 -24.06
C ILE A 60 -60.87 36.50 -22.84
N ASN A 61 -61.88 36.56 -21.96
CA ASN A 61 -61.95 35.66 -20.81
C ASN A 61 -62.15 34.19 -21.23
N ILE A 62 -62.94 33.94 -22.29
CA ILE A 62 -63.18 32.59 -22.81
C ILE A 62 -61.90 31.97 -23.40
N GLU A 63 -61.08 32.74 -24.13
CA GLU A 63 -59.80 32.24 -24.65
C GLU A 63 -58.73 32.09 -23.56
N LEU A 64 -58.74 32.95 -22.53
CA LEU A 64 -57.84 32.79 -21.38
C LEU A 64 -58.14 31.52 -20.57
N ASP A 65 -59.41 31.23 -20.31
CA ASP A 65 -59.80 30.03 -19.56
C ASP A 65 -59.42 28.75 -20.31
N LYS A 66 -59.43 28.77 -21.65
CA LYS A 66 -58.91 27.66 -22.47
C LYS A 66 -57.40 27.42 -22.32
N PHE A 67 -56.63 28.44 -21.95
CA PHE A 67 -55.18 28.32 -21.74
C PHE A 67 -54.80 28.05 -20.27
N ILE A 68 -55.49 28.69 -19.33
CA ILE A 68 -55.20 28.57 -17.89
C ILE A 68 -55.63 27.21 -17.35
N GLY A 69 -56.81 26.71 -17.72
CA GLY A 69 -57.32 25.43 -17.24
C GLY A 69 -56.36 24.25 -17.49
N PRO A 70 -55.85 24.06 -18.72
CA PRO A 70 -54.86 23.02 -19.01
C PRO A 70 -53.53 23.20 -18.26
N LEU A 71 -53.12 24.44 -18.00
CA LEU A 71 -51.88 24.74 -17.27
C LEU A 71 -52.02 24.39 -15.78
N GLN A 72 -53.13 24.79 -15.15
CA GLN A 72 -53.46 24.44 -13.77
C GLN A 72 -53.57 22.93 -13.59
N ASN A 73 -54.24 22.23 -14.52
CA ASN A 73 -54.33 20.77 -14.51
C ASN A 73 -52.95 20.09 -14.63
N LYS A 74 -52.02 20.66 -15.42
CA LYS A 74 -50.64 20.13 -15.52
C LYS A 74 -49.84 20.38 -14.24
N VAL A 75 -49.98 21.54 -13.61
CA VAL A 75 -49.33 21.85 -12.33
C VAL A 75 -49.85 20.92 -11.23
N GLU A 76 -51.17 20.73 -11.16
CA GLU A 76 -51.81 19.83 -10.19
C GLU A 76 -51.39 18.36 -10.40
N LEU A 77 -51.27 17.92 -11.66
CA LEU A 77 -50.75 16.59 -11.99
C LEU A 77 -49.31 16.40 -11.48
N VAL A 78 -48.44 17.39 -11.67
CA VAL A 78 -47.03 17.35 -11.19
C VAL A 78 -46.97 17.37 -9.66
N ILE A 79 -47.83 18.15 -9.01
CA ILE A 79 -47.95 18.17 -7.54
C ILE A 79 -48.37 16.79 -7.02
N ASN A 80 -49.39 16.18 -7.64
CA ASN A 80 -49.88 14.86 -7.25
C ASN A 80 -48.84 13.75 -7.47
N GLN A 81 -48.13 13.77 -8.60
CA GLN A 81 -47.02 12.84 -8.88
C GLN A 81 -45.88 12.98 -7.86
N ASN A 82 -45.52 14.21 -7.50
CA ASN A 82 -44.53 14.45 -6.45
C ASN A 82 -45.02 13.96 -5.07
N GLY A 83 -46.31 14.09 -4.76
CA GLY A 83 -46.92 13.54 -3.55
C GLY A 83 -46.80 12.02 -3.45
N GLU A 84 -47.05 11.30 -4.55
CA GLU A 84 -46.90 9.83 -4.60
C GLU A 84 -45.44 9.40 -4.44
N ILE A 85 -44.50 10.14 -5.04
CA ILE A 85 -43.06 9.87 -4.89
C ILE A 85 -42.64 10.05 -3.43
N VAL A 86 -43.05 11.15 -2.78
CA VAL A 86 -42.78 11.40 -1.36
C VAL A 86 -43.39 10.31 -0.47
N ALA A 87 -44.62 9.87 -0.75
CA ALA A 87 -45.26 8.78 -0.01
C ALA A 87 -44.52 7.44 -0.17
N ARG A 88 -44.08 7.11 -1.40
CA ARG A 88 -43.26 5.92 -1.67
C ARG A 88 -41.92 5.99 -0.95
N ILE A 89 -41.29 7.16 -0.95
CA ILE A 89 -40.05 7.41 -0.23
C ILE A 89 -40.24 7.24 1.27
N LYS A 90 -41.27 7.86 1.87
CA LYS A 90 -41.58 7.69 3.29
C LYS A 90 -41.84 6.22 3.66
N LYS A 91 -42.48 5.47 2.77
CA LYS A 91 -42.70 4.02 2.94
C LYS A 91 -41.41 3.20 2.79
N ILE A 92 -40.43 3.69 2.02
CA ILE A 92 -39.07 3.15 1.95
C ILE A 92 -38.30 3.52 3.23
N GLU A 93 -38.39 4.75 3.72
CA GLU A 93 -37.79 5.19 4.99
C GLU A 93 -38.36 4.40 6.18
N GLU A 94 -39.67 4.18 6.25
CA GLU A 94 -40.32 3.32 7.24
C GLU A 94 -40.00 1.82 7.08
N ARG A 95 -39.43 1.42 5.94
CA ARG A 95 -38.89 0.07 5.72
C ARG A 95 -37.39 0.00 6.03
N VAL A 96 -36.65 1.07 5.78
CA VAL A 96 -35.21 1.19 6.06
C VAL A 96 -34.95 1.52 7.54
N SER A 97 -35.90 2.14 8.24
CA SER A 97 -35.88 2.33 9.69
C SER A 97 -36.29 1.08 10.47
N ARG A 98 -36.65 -0.02 9.78
CA ARG A 98 -36.93 -1.29 10.44
C ARG A 98 -35.63 -1.88 10.97
N THR A 99 -35.58 -1.91 12.28
CA THR A 99 -34.58 -2.59 13.11
C THR A 99 -33.18 -2.01 12.99
N LYS A 100 -32.97 -0.87 13.66
CA LYS A 100 -31.62 -0.39 13.96
C LYS A 100 -31.00 -1.34 14.98
N VAL A 101 -30.01 -2.12 14.55
CA VAL A 101 -29.16 -2.94 15.41
C VAL A 101 -27.91 -2.13 15.74
N LEU A 102 -27.69 -1.79 17.00
CA LEU A 102 -26.57 -1.01 17.48
C LEU A 102 -25.77 -1.82 18.49
N ILE A 103 -24.49 -2.10 18.22
CA ILE A 103 -23.58 -2.65 19.21
C ILE A 103 -23.19 -1.51 20.18
N GLN A 104 -23.54 -1.67 21.45
CA GLN A 104 -23.29 -0.68 22.50
C GLN A 104 -22.04 -0.99 23.34
N GLY A 105 -21.61 -2.25 23.35
CA GLY A 105 -20.43 -2.66 24.10
C GLY A 105 -19.95 -4.05 23.67
N ILE A 106 -18.63 -4.23 23.74
CA ILE A 106 -17.96 -5.47 23.38
C ILE A 106 -17.08 -5.88 24.56
N SER A 107 -17.18 -7.16 24.96
CA SER A 107 -16.35 -7.79 25.98
C SER A 107 -15.84 -9.15 25.44
N PRO A 108 -14.81 -9.75 26.07
CA PRO A 108 -14.33 -11.07 25.62
C PRO A 108 -15.43 -12.14 25.58
N GLU A 109 -16.40 -12.08 26.49
CA GLU A 109 -17.46 -13.08 26.61
C GLU A 109 -18.76 -12.70 25.89
N ALA A 110 -19.08 -11.41 25.79
CA ALA A 110 -20.40 -10.96 25.37
C ALA A 110 -20.41 -9.66 24.52
N LEU A 111 -21.44 -9.55 23.68
CA LEU A 111 -21.83 -8.36 22.94
C LEU A 111 -23.11 -7.78 23.54
N ARG A 112 -23.07 -6.49 23.89
CA ARG A 112 -24.24 -5.73 24.33
C ARG A 112 -24.81 -4.98 23.13
N ILE A 113 -26.03 -5.33 22.75
CA ILE A 113 -26.64 -4.90 21.49
C ILE A 113 -28.00 -4.28 21.79
N ASN A 114 -28.30 -3.15 21.17
CA ASN A 114 -29.63 -2.56 21.17
C ASN A 114 -30.30 -2.85 19.83
N VAL A 115 -31.45 -3.51 19.86
CA VAL A 115 -32.28 -3.82 18.70
C VAL A 115 -33.64 -3.17 18.90
N SER A 116 -33.90 -2.08 18.17
CA SER A 116 -35.18 -1.34 18.27
C SER A 116 -35.56 -0.99 19.73
N ASP A 117 -34.62 -0.39 20.45
CA ASP A 117 -34.73 0.04 21.86
C ASP A 117 -34.81 -1.11 22.89
N LYS A 118 -34.55 -2.36 22.47
CA LYS A 118 -34.40 -3.50 23.38
C LYS A 118 -32.94 -3.89 23.52
N HIS A 119 -32.49 -4.02 24.76
CA HIS A 119 -31.13 -4.48 25.06
C HIS A 119 -31.06 -6.01 25.02
N HIS A 120 -30.08 -6.52 24.29
CA HIS A 120 -29.71 -7.92 24.18
C HIS A 120 -28.25 -8.08 24.63
N GLU A 121 -27.97 -9.18 25.31
CA GLU A 121 -26.62 -9.63 25.59
C GLU A 121 -26.47 -11.03 24.97
N ILE A 122 -25.55 -11.17 24.03
CA ILE A 122 -25.28 -12.43 23.33
C ILE A 122 -23.81 -12.79 23.47
N ALA A 123 -23.47 -14.07 23.25
CA ALA A 123 -22.07 -14.49 23.21
C ALA A 123 -21.30 -13.71 22.14
N ASN A 124 -20.06 -13.33 22.44
CA ASN A 124 -19.15 -12.70 21.48
C ASN A 124 -18.64 -13.72 20.46
N SER A 125 -19.51 -14.11 19.53
CA SER A 125 -19.19 -14.99 18.41
C SER A 125 -19.93 -14.56 17.15
N PHE A 126 -19.29 -14.75 16.00
CA PHE A 126 -19.87 -14.40 14.71
C PHE A 126 -21.21 -15.12 14.48
N GLN A 127 -21.29 -16.41 14.83
CA GLN A 127 -22.52 -17.19 14.64
C GLN A 127 -23.67 -16.67 15.50
N SER A 128 -23.43 -16.36 16.78
CA SER A 128 -24.46 -15.80 17.66
C SER A 128 -24.96 -14.45 17.15
N PHE A 129 -24.04 -13.59 16.70
CA PHE A 129 -24.40 -12.27 16.18
C PHE A 129 -25.14 -12.36 14.85
N LYS A 130 -24.70 -13.21 13.93
CA LYS A 130 -25.38 -13.46 12.65
C LYS A 130 -26.80 -13.99 12.86
N SER A 131 -26.99 -14.94 13.77
CA SER A 131 -28.33 -15.45 14.10
C SER A 131 -29.24 -14.38 14.70
N LEU A 132 -28.72 -13.46 15.52
CA LEU A 132 -29.50 -12.32 16.01
C LEU A 132 -29.95 -11.41 14.85
N LEU A 133 -29.06 -11.11 13.91
CA LEU A 133 -29.36 -10.28 12.75
C LEU A 133 -30.40 -10.93 11.83
N GLU A 134 -30.26 -12.24 11.57
CA GLU A 134 -31.23 -13.03 10.79
C GLU A 134 -32.62 -13.06 11.44
N GLN A 135 -32.70 -13.24 12.76
CA GLN A 135 -33.97 -13.20 13.51
C GLN A 135 -34.68 -11.84 13.40
N ASN A 136 -33.92 -10.79 13.14
CA ASN A 136 -34.42 -9.42 13.02
C ASN A 136 -34.57 -8.97 11.54
N GLU A 137 -34.45 -9.91 10.59
CA GLU A 137 -34.59 -9.69 9.15
C GLU A 137 -33.69 -8.55 8.61
N THR A 138 -32.50 -8.37 9.19
CA THR A 138 -31.53 -7.35 8.77
C THR A 138 -30.14 -7.93 8.63
N GLY A 139 -29.38 -7.45 7.65
CA GLY A 139 -27.93 -7.68 7.55
C GLY A 139 -27.09 -6.51 8.05
N ASN A 140 -27.72 -5.36 8.34
CA ASN A 140 -27.04 -4.12 8.68
C ASN A 140 -27.02 -3.90 10.20
N PHE A 141 -25.92 -3.35 10.70
CA PHE A 141 -25.78 -2.93 12.09
C PHE A 141 -24.88 -1.68 12.21
N GLU A 142 -24.91 -1.02 13.35
CA GLU A 142 -24.09 0.14 13.68
C GLU A 142 -23.17 -0.15 14.87
N TYR A 143 -21.94 0.35 14.84
CA TYR A 143 -21.01 0.33 15.97
C TYR A 143 -20.14 1.59 15.90
N GLU A 144 -19.98 2.29 17.03
CA GLU A 144 -19.22 3.55 17.12
C GLU A 144 -19.62 4.58 16.04
N GLY A 145 -20.91 4.67 15.72
CA GLY A 145 -21.45 5.59 14.72
C GLY A 145 -21.19 5.19 13.26
N LYS A 146 -20.63 4.01 13.00
CA LYS A 146 -20.37 3.47 11.65
C LYS A 146 -21.33 2.33 11.32
N ALA A 147 -21.84 2.32 10.10
CA ALA A 147 -22.72 1.27 9.61
C ALA A 147 -21.92 0.15 8.92
N TYR A 148 -22.30 -1.09 9.21
CA TYR A 148 -21.66 -2.32 8.75
C TYR A 148 -22.70 -3.30 8.19
N HIS A 149 -22.26 -4.20 7.32
CA HIS A 149 -23.08 -5.29 6.81
C HIS A 149 -22.47 -6.64 7.21
N ILE A 150 -23.25 -7.56 7.79
CA ILE A 150 -22.75 -8.82 8.36
C ILE A 150 -22.06 -9.73 7.35
N ASN A 151 -22.49 -9.68 6.08
CA ASN A 151 -21.86 -10.46 5.01
C ASN A 151 -20.46 -9.97 4.64
N ASP A 152 -20.03 -8.80 5.13
CA ASP A 152 -18.65 -8.33 4.99
C ASP A 152 -17.72 -9.00 6.01
N PHE A 153 -18.27 -9.82 6.91
CA PHE A 153 -17.53 -10.50 7.96
C PHE A 153 -17.48 -12.01 7.74
N ASP A 154 -16.33 -12.59 8.07
CA ASP A 154 -16.17 -13.99 8.39
C ASP A 154 -15.84 -14.13 9.89
N ASN A 155 -15.62 -15.35 10.37
CA ASN A 155 -15.26 -15.56 11.77
C ASN A 155 -14.01 -14.77 12.19
N ASN A 156 -12.98 -14.73 11.34
CA ASN A 156 -11.70 -14.08 11.68
C ASN A 156 -11.81 -12.56 11.68
N SER A 157 -12.49 -11.98 10.69
CA SER A 157 -12.68 -10.53 10.62
C SER A 157 -13.64 -10.04 11.69
N PHE A 158 -14.61 -10.87 12.11
CA PHE A 158 -15.46 -10.59 13.25
C PHE A 158 -14.69 -10.62 14.58
N ASP A 159 -13.87 -11.65 14.82
CA ASP A 159 -13.02 -11.72 16.02
C ASP A 159 -12.06 -10.53 16.11
N TYR A 160 -11.56 -10.05 14.97
CA TYR A 160 -10.72 -8.85 14.91
C TYR A 160 -11.53 -7.58 15.20
N PHE A 161 -12.73 -7.47 14.63
CA PHE A 161 -13.64 -6.35 14.84
C PHE A 161 -14.02 -6.21 16.33
N THR A 162 -14.34 -7.33 16.98
CA THR A 162 -14.68 -7.36 18.41
C THR A 162 -13.46 -7.25 19.32
N GLY A 163 -12.25 -7.33 18.77
CA GLY A 163 -11.01 -7.26 19.53
C GLY A 163 -10.70 -8.55 20.32
N PHE A 164 -11.37 -9.65 19.97
CA PHE A 164 -11.06 -10.98 20.49
C PHE A 164 -9.70 -11.47 19.97
N ARG A 165 -9.38 -11.15 18.72
CA ARG A 165 -8.05 -11.40 18.13
C ARG A 165 -7.18 -10.15 18.21
N ALA A 166 -5.98 -10.27 18.77
CA ALA A 166 -5.02 -9.18 18.82
C ALA A 166 -4.34 -8.94 17.46
N PHE A 167 -3.82 -7.72 17.27
CA PHE A 167 -2.97 -7.37 16.13
C PHE A 167 -1.79 -8.36 16.01
N ASN A 168 -1.41 -8.67 14.78
CA ASN A 168 -0.37 -9.60 14.39
C ASN A 168 -0.61 -11.09 14.68
N GLU A 169 -1.70 -11.53 15.32
CA GLU A 169 -1.87 -12.97 15.58
C GLU A 169 -2.02 -13.77 14.28
N LEU A 170 -2.92 -13.31 13.39
CA LEU A 170 -3.10 -13.90 12.06
C LEU A 170 -1.81 -13.79 11.25
N LEU A 171 -1.22 -12.59 11.20
CA LEU A 171 0.03 -12.35 10.48
C LEU A 171 1.16 -13.28 10.95
N THR A 172 1.38 -13.38 12.26
CA THR A 172 2.48 -14.16 12.84
C THR A 172 2.35 -15.64 12.47
N LYS A 173 1.18 -16.21 12.67
CA LYS A 173 0.91 -17.61 12.34
C LYS A 173 1.11 -17.88 10.85
N SER A 174 0.41 -17.11 10.01
CA SER A 174 0.41 -17.35 8.58
C SER A 174 1.76 -17.10 7.93
N ILE A 175 2.54 -16.13 8.41
CA ILE A 175 3.90 -15.88 7.89
C ILE A 175 4.84 -17.02 8.30
N ILE A 176 4.81 -17.49 9.56
CA ILE A 176 5.62 -18.66 9.97
C ILE A 176 5.31 -19.88 9.11
N GLU A 177 4.02 -20.19 8.92
CA GLU A 177 3.59 -21.31 8.07
C GLU A 177 4.06 -21.13 6.62
N THR A 178 4.00 -19.89 6.11
CA THR A 178 4.39 -19.53 4.74
C THR A 178 5.89 -19.66 4.50
N ILE A 179 6.74 -19.26 5.45
CA ILE A 179 8.21 -19.29 5.29
C ILE A 179 8.85 -20.59 5.78
N ALA A 180 8.13 -21.43 6.53
CA ALA A 180 8.66 -22.69 7.07
C ALA A 180 9.34 -23.57 6.00
N PRO A 181 8.81 -23.75 4.77
CA PRO A 181 9.49 -24.55 3.74
C PRO A 181 10.87 -24.01 3.35
N GLU A 182 11.08 -22.71 3.53
CA GLU A 182 12.24 -21.98 3.04
C GLU A 182 13.20 -21.51 4.15
N CYS A 183 12.77 -21.57 5.42
CA CYS A 183 13.53 -21.18 6.59
C CYS A 183 13.55 -22.30 7.63
N GLU A 184 14.73 -22.90 7.82
CA GLU A 184 14.94 -24.01 8.75
C GLU A 184 14.53 -23.67 10.20
N ILE A 185 14.78 -22.43 10.64
CA ILE A 185 14.45 -21.98 12.00
C ILE A 185 12.91 -21.92 12.17
N ALA A 186 12.20 -21.38 11.18
CA ALA A 186 10.74 -21.32 11.19
C ALA A 186 10.11 -22.72 11.16
N ASN A 187 10.67 -23.64 10.34
CA ASN A 187 10.19 -25.02 10.29
C ASN A 187 10.35 -25.75 11.64
N LYS A 188 11.53 -25.66 12.26
CA LYS A 188 11.79 -26.26 13.58
C LYS A 188 10.87 -25.69 14.65
N PHE A 189 10.64 -24.38 14.62
CA PHE A 189 9.69 -23.73 15.52
C PHE A 189 8.27 -24.26 15.30
N LEU A 190 7.80 -24.32 14.05
CA LEU A 190 6.44 -24.74 13.72
C LEU A 190 6.14 -26.18 14.15
N ILE A 191 7.10 -27.11 13.95
CA ILE A 191 6.97 -28.50 14.42
C ILE A 191 6.74 -28.55 15.95
N LYS A 192 7.45 -27.73 16.72
CA LYS A 192 7.30 -27.67 18.18
C LYS A 192 6.03 -26.92 18.59
N ALA A 193 5.72 -25.81 17.94
CA ALA A 193 4.59 -24.94 18.24
C ALA A 193 3.25 -25.66 18.00
N ASN A 194 3.18 -26.53 16.97
CA ASN A 194 1.99 -27.33 16.66
C ASN A 194 1.64 -28.38 17.74
N THR A 195 2.46 -28.56 18.77
CA THR A 195 2.09 -29.36 19.96
C THR A 195 1.19 -28.57 20.94
N TYR A 196 1.05 -27.26 20.75
CA TYR A 196 0.20 -26.37 21.53
C TYR A 196 -0.97 -25.87 20.67
N SER A 197 -2.21 -26.03 21.14
CA SER A 197 -3.38 -25.46 20.49
C SER A 197 -3.35 -23.93 20.57
N ASN A 198 -3.58 -23.25 19.44
CA ASN A 198 -3.67 -21.78 19.36
C ASN A 198 -2.42 -21.05 19.90
N TRP A 199 -1.22 -21.57 19.59
CA TRP A 199 0.04 -21.00 20.06
C TRP A 199 0.24 -19.53 19.65
N GLU A 200 -0.42 -19.08 18.58
CA GLU A 200 -0.41 -17.70 18.11
C GLU A 200 -0.97 -16.70 19.13
N VAL A 201 -1.83 -17.16 20.04
CA VAL A 201 -2.45 -16.37 21.11
C VAL A 201 -1.59 -16.38 22.39
N ASP A 202 -0.78 -17.42 22.62
CA ASP A 202 0.15 -17.46 23.77
C ASP A 202 1.36 -16.56 23.50
N HIS A 203 1.41 -15.40 24.15
CA HIS A 203 2.48 -14.41 23.98
C HIS A 203 3.90 -14.99 24.16
N ARG A 204 4.09 -16.02 24.99
CA ARG A 204 5.41 -16.63 25.22
C ARG A 204 5.90 -17.39 23.98
N ILE A 205 4.98 -17.98 23.24
CA ILE A 205 5.28 -18.74 22.02
C ILE A 205 5.22 -17.81 20.80
N SER A 206 4.21 -16.95 20.72
CA SER A 206 4.05 -16.02 19.60
C SER A 206 5.15 -14.96 19.55
N ASP A 207 5.71 -14.50 20.67
CA ASP A 207 6.85 -13.58 20.63
C ASP A 207 8.12 -14.23 20.07
N VAL A 208 8.33 -15.53 20.33
CA VAL A 208 9.42 -16.30 19.70
C VAL A 208 9.19 -16.41 18.18
N ALA A 209 7.95 -16.68 17.75
CA ALA A 209 7.60 -16.67 16.33
C ALA A 209 7.89 -15.31 15.67
N LYS A 210 7.50 -14.20 16.31
CA LYS A 210 7.74 -12.85 15.80
C LYS A 210 9.24 -12.57 15.66
N GLU A 211 10.06 -12.97 16.64
CA GLU A 211 11.51 -12.85 16.54
C GLU A 211 12.08 -13.66 15.37
N ILE A 212 11.56 -14.88 15.14
CA ILE A 212 11.94 -15.69 13.99
C ILE A 212 11.58 -15.00 12.68
N ILE A 213 10.40 -14.41 12.55
CA ILE A 213 10.00 -13.65 11.34
C ILE A 213 10.99 -12.53 11.08
N VAL A 214 11.29 -11.72 12.11
CA VAL A 214 12.21 -10.58 12.03
C VAL A 214 13.60 -11.02 11.58
N LYS A 215 14.10 -12.16 12.09
CA LYS A 215 15.43 -12.68 11.74
C LYS A 215 15.47 -13.44 10.41
N SER A 216 14.33 -13.92 9.92
CA SER A 216 14.27 -14.76 8.72
C SER A 216 14.20 -13.93 7.45
N PHE A 217 13.47 -12.82 7.46
CA PHE A 217 13.38 -11.98 6.27
C PHE A 217 14.63 -11.16 6.01
N VAL A 218 14.93 -10.96 4.73
CA VAL A 218 16.08 -10.21 4.27
C VAL A 218 16.14 -8.80 4.85
N GLY A 219 17.26 -8.51 5.53
CA GLY A 219 17.71 -7.16 5.87
C GLY A 219 16.64 -6.26 6.48
N VAL A 220 16.34 -5.21 5.73
CA VAL A 220 15.41 -4.12 6.05
C VAL A 220 13.94 -4.56 6.17
N ILE A 221 13.55 -5.65 5.50
CA ILE A 221 12.18 -6.18 5.57
C ILE A 221 11.93 -6.80 6.94
N GLY A 222 12.91 -7.56 7.46
CA GLY A 222 12.87 -8.09 8.83
C GLY A 222 12.73 -6.99 9.88
N ASN A 223 13.51 -5.90 9.75
CA ASN A 223 13.41 -4.72 10.63
C ASN A 223 12.01 -4.07 10.57
N SER A 224 11.44 -3.93 9.38
CA SER A 224 10.09 -3.38 9.20
C SER A 224 9.01 -4.26 9.81
N PHE A 225 9.13 -5.59 9.72
CA PHE A 225 8.29 -6.52 10.48
C PHE A 225 8.42 -6.31 11.99
N GLY A 226 9.64 -6.12 12.51
CA GLY A 226 9.86 -5.87 13.93
C GLY A 226 9.10 -4.64 14.43
N LYS A 227 9.08 -3.58 13.62
CA LYS A 227 8.30 -2.35 13.91
C LYS A 227 6.80 -2.59 13.85
N LEU A 228 6.30 -3.31 12.85
CA LEU A 228 4.88 -3.68 12.76
C LEU A 228 4.43 -4.50 13.99
N MET A 229 5.26 -5.46 14.38
CA MET A 229 5.03 -6.32 15.54
C MET A 229 5.01 -5.52 16.86
N ALA A 230 5.87 -4.51 16.97
CA ALA A 230 5.89 -3.58 18.12
C ALA A 230 4.61 -2.73 18.18
N ILE A 231 4.17 -2.16 17.05
CA ILE A 231 2.92 -1.38 16.97
C ILE A 231 1.74 -2.23 17.46
N GLY A 232 1.67 -3.50 17.07
CA GLY A 232 0.58 -4.38 17.51
C GLY A 232 0.49 -4.58 19.03
N LYS A 233 1.58 -4.40 19.78
CA LYS A 233 1.61 -4.47 21.25
C LYS A 233 1.12 -3.19 21.94
N GLU A 234 0.97 -2.08 21.21
CA GLU A 234 0.50 -0.81 21.77
C GLU A 234 -0.98 -0.86 22.18
N ASN A 235 -1.42 0.06 23.04
CA ASN A 235 -2.84 0.19 23.35
C ASN A 235 -3.63 0.66 22.13
N PHE A 236 -4.89 0.22 22.02
CA PHE A 236 -5.75 0.58 20.89
C PHE A 236 -5.98 2.09 20.81
N SER A 237 -5.73 2.67 19.63
CA SER A 237 -5.97 4.07 19.30
C SER A 237 -6.08 4.25 17.78
N ASP A 238 -6.63 5.37 17.32
CA ASP A 238 -6.67 5.70 15.90
C ASP A 238 -5.26 5.89 15.30
N ILE A 239 -4.34 6.44 16.10
CA ILE A 239 -2.93 6.59 15.73
C ILE A 239 -2.28 5.22 15.52
N LYS A 240 -2.52 4.26 16.43
CA LYS A 240 -2.05 2.88 16.28
C LYS A 240 -2.55 2.26 14.97
N GLN A 241 -3.85 2.37 14.68
CA GLN A 241 -4.44 1.82 13.44
C GLN A 241 -3.78 2.40 12.19
N SER A 242 -3.64 3.72 12.14
CA SER A 242 -2.99 4.42 11.02
C SER A 242 -1.54 3.97 10.84
N ASN A 243 -0.76 3.99 11.93
CA ASN A 243 0.64 3.58 11.91
C ASN A 243 0.80 2.11 11.50
N TYR A 244 -0.11 1.24 11.93
CA TYR A 244 -0.10 -0.18 11.61
C TYR A 244 -0.32 -0.40 10.11
N ILE A 245 -1.37 0.21 9.55
CA ILE A 245 -1.70 0.10 8.12
C ILE A 245 -0.58 0.70 7.26
N LEU A 246 -0.08 1.90 7.61
CA LEU A 246 1.04 2.53 6.89
C LEU A 246 2.30 1.67 6.94
N ARG A 247 2.60 1.05 8.09
CA ARG A 247 3.76 0.15 8.20
C ARG A 247 3.59 -1.12 7.36
N ALA A 248 2.38 -1.70 7.29
CA ALA A 248 2.09 -2.83 6.41
C ALA A 248 2.30 -2.46 4.93
N ILE A 249 1.79 -1.30 4.50
CA ILE A 249 2.01 -0.77 3.14
C ILE A 249 3.51 -0.59 2.86
N ASN A 250 4.25 0.01 3.79
CA ASN A 250 5.69 0.24 3.61
C ASN A 250 6.48 -1.07 3.49
N ILE A 251 6.09 -2.13 4.20
CA ILE A 251 6.72 -3.45 4.06
C ILE A 251 6.53 -3.98 2.64
N VAL A 252 5.32 -3.88 2.08
CA VAL A 252 5.03 -4.32 0.71
C VAL A 252 5.78 -3.48 -0.30
N SER A 253 5.74 -2.15 -0.17
CA SER A 253 6.44 -1.23 -1.06
C SER A 253 7.95 -1.46 -1.06
N SER A 254 8.57 -1.59 0.12
CA SER A 254 10.01 -1.88 0.24
C SER A 254 10.37 -3.26 -0.32
N SER A 255 9.48 -4.25 -0.18
CA SER A 255 9.70 -5.59 -0.74
C SER A 255 9.63 -5.56 -2.27
N LEU A 256 8.69 -4.79 -2.84
CA LEU A 256 8.60 -4.58 -4.29
C LEU A 256 9.84 -3.86 -4.81
N ASP A 257 10.26 -2.76 -4.18
CA ASP A 257 11.47 -2.03 -4.57
C ASP A 257 12.72 -2.92 -4.51
N LEU A 258 12.89 -3.73 -3.46
CA LEU A 258 14.03 -4.64 -3.36
C LEU A 258 14.09 -5.61 -4.56
N ILE A 259 12.95 -6.18 -4.95
CA ILE A 259 12.86 -7.10 -6.08
C ILE A 259 13.10 -6.34 -7.39
N ILE A 260 12.47 -5.18 -7.56
CA ILE A 260 12.63 -4.32 -8.73
C ILE A 260 14.10 -3.92 -8.91
N PHE A 261 14.78 -3.52 -7.85
CA PHE A 261 16.18 -3.13 -7.89
C PHE A 261 17.10 -4.31 -8.16
N ALA A 262 16.77 -5.51 -7.70
CA ALA A 262 17.47 -6.72 -8.11
C ALA A 262 17.33 -6.96 -9.62
N PHE A 263 16.13 -6.81 -10.18
CA PHE A 263 15.91 -6.91 -11.63
C PHE A 263 16.63 -5.81 -12.41
N LEU A 264 16.54 -4.55 -11.98
CA LEU A 264 17.20 -3.44 -12.66
C LEU A 264 18.72 -3.59 -12.64
N SER A 265 19.29 -4.08 -11.54
CA SER A 265 20.75 -4.29 -11.43
C SER A 265 21.24 -5.39 -12.38
N GLU A 266 20.56 -6.55 -12.40
CA GLU A 266 20.91 -7.62 -13.34
C GLU A 266 20.65 -7.22 -14.80
N PHE A 267 19.57 -6.47 -15.04
CA PHE A 267 19.26 -6.00 -16.39
C PHE A 267 20.29 -4.98 -16.88
N TRP A 268 20.73 -4.07 -16.02
CA TRP A 268 21.81 -3.14 -16.32
C TRP A 268 23.12 -3.88 -16.65
N ASN A 269 23.51 -4.87 -15.84
CA ASN A 269 24.70 -5.69 -16.10
C ASN A 269 24.62 -6.36 -17.47
N ALA A 270 23.47 -6.96 -17.80
CA ALA A 270 23.28 -7.61 -19.08
C ALA A 270 23.23 -6.64 -20.26
N GLN A 271 22.65 -5.44 -20.08
CA GLN A 271 22.63 -4.40 -21.10
C GLN A 271 24.02 -3.89 -21.45
N LYS A 272 24.89 -3.76 -20.44
CA LYS A 272 26.29 -3.35 -20.63
C LYS A 272 27.08 -4.35 -21.48
N LEU A 273 26.72 -5.63 -21.42
CA LEU A 273 27.39 -6.70 -22.19
C LEU A 273 26.78 -6.90 -23.58
N ASN A 274 25.45 -6.85 -23.70
CA ASN A 274 24.75 -7.35 -24.88
C ASN A 274 23.93 -6.29 -25.64
N ASN A 275 23.76 -5.08 -25.09
CA ASN A 275 23.02 -3.97 -25.70
C ASN A 275 21.67 -4.40 -26.32
N LYS A 276 20.84 -5.06 -25.53
CA LYS A 276 19.54 -5.58 -25.97
C LYS A 276 18.57 -4.44 -26.25
N VAL A 277 17.96 -4.46 -27.43
CA VAL A 277 16.91 -3.52 -27.80
C VAL A 277 15.63 -3.83 -27.01
N ILE A 278 15.13 -2.84 -26.28
CA ILE A 278 13.81 -2.89 -25.62
C ILE A 278 12.81 -1.96 -26.28
N SER A 279 11.53 -2.25 -26.12
CA SER A 279 10.45 -1.44 -26.70
C SER A 279 10.38 -0.05 -26.07
N GLU A 280 9.92 0.95 -26.82
CA GLU A 280 9.71 2.31 -26.29
C GLU A 280 8.71 2.35 -25.13
N GLY A 281 7.70 1.47 -25.13
CA GLY A 281 6.78 1.33 -24.00
C GLY A 281 7.49 0.86 -22.73
N THR A 282 8.43 -0.09 -22.87
CA THR A 282 9.29 -0.57 -21.78
C THR A 282 10.18 0.56 -21.25
N LYS A 283 10.87 1.27 -22.15
CA LYS A 283 11.73 2.40 -21.80
C LYS A 283 10.96 3.45 -21.03
N LYS A 284 9.75 3.80 -21.49
CA LYS A 284 8.92 4.80 -20.82
C LYS A 284 8.67 4.45 -19.35
N VAL A 285 8.27 3.22 -19.03
CA VAL A 285 7.98 2.81 -17.64
C VAL A 285 9.25 2.82 -16.78
N ILE A 286 10.39 2.40 -17.33
CA ILE A 286 11.68 2.48 -16.61
C ILE A 286 12.08 3.94 -16.39
N ARG A 287 11.94 4.78 -17.41
CA ARG A 287 12.21 6.22 -17.35
C ARG A 287 11.35 6.90 -16.30
N ASP A 288 10.04 6.64 -16.31
CA ASP A 288 9.10 7.14 -15.32
C ASP A 288 9.54 6.77 -13.89
N ARG A 289 10.12 5.57 -13.66
CA ARG A 289 10.68 5.20 -12.33
C ARG A 289 11.96 5.95 -11.97
N LEU A 290 12.88 6.12 -12.91
CA LEU A 290 14.22 6.68 -12.67
C LEU A 290 14.27 8.22 -12.72
N GLU A 291 13.26 8.85 -13.31
CA GLU A 291 13.19 10.31 -13.51
C GLU A 291 12.01 10.97 -12.79
N SER A 292 11.11 10.20 -12.16
CA SER A 292 10.01 10.79 -11.37
C SER A 292 10.55 11.66 -10.24
N SER A 293 9.94 12.83 -10.03
CA SER A 293 10.19 13.70 -8.88
C SER A 293 9.41 13.30 -7.62
N PHE A 294 8.57 12.26 -7.73
CA PHE A 294 7.70 11.80 -6.65
C PHE A 294 7.93 10.31 -6.37
N GLU A 295 7.65 9.92 -5.13
CA GLU A 295 7.62 8.52 -4.72
C GLU A 295 6.61 7.73 -5.56
N PRO A 296 6.99 6.58 -6.16
CA PRO A 296 6.07 5.79 -6.94
C PRO A 296 4.96 5.22 -6.05
N SER A 297 3.74 5.24 -6.57
CA SER A 297 2.64 4.49 -6.00
C SER A 297 2.91 2.98 -6.06
N LEU A 298 2.22 2.22 -5.21
CA LEU A 298 2.34 0.76 -5.18
C LEU A 298 1.97 0.12 -6.54
N MET A 299 1.03 0.74 -7.25
CA MET A 299 0.64 0.30 -8.59
C MET A 299 1.67 0.61 -9.66
N GLU A 300 2.43 1.70 -9.54
CA GLU A 300 3.56 2.00 -10.43
C GLU A 300 4.72 1.03 -10.18
N GLN A 301 5.04 0.73 -8.92
CA GLN A 301 6.01 -0.32 -8.56
C GLN A 301 5.59 -1.68 -9.13
N PHE A 302 4.31 -2.06 -8.95
CA PHE A 302 3.79 -3.32 -9.50
C PHE A 302 3.93 -3.39 -11.03
N LYS A 303 3.55 -2.33 -11.76
CA LYS A 303 3.67 -2.28 -13.23
C LYS A 303 5.11 -2.44 -13.69
N LEU A 304 6.06 -1.80 -13.01
CA LEU A 304 7.48 -1.96 -13.31
C LEU A 304 7.95 -3.39 -13.04
N LEU A 305 7.56 -3.99 -11.91
CA LEU A 305 7.87 -5.39 -11.62
C LEU A 305 7.31 -6.34 -12.69
N GLN A 306 6.05 -6.16 -13.08
CA GLN A 306 5.41 -6.95 -14.15
C GLN A 306 6.19 -6.84 -15.46
N LEU A 307 6.59 -5.62 -15.85
CA LEU A 307 7.36 -5.37 -17.05
C LEU A 307 8.74 -6.04 -17.00
N LEU A 308 9.49 -5.86 -15.90
CA LEU A 308 10.80 -6.48 -15.72
C LEU A 308 10.70 -8.01 -15.72
N HIS A 309 9.67 -8.57 -15.08
CA HIS A 309 9.40 -10.01 -15.11
C HIS A 309 9.21 -10.52 -16.55
N ILE A 310 8.44 -9.81 -17.37
CA ILE A 310 8.23 -10.16 -18.78
C ILE A 310 9.54 -10.13 -19.57
N ILE A 311 10.41 -9.14 -19.36
CA ILE A 311 11.71 -9.04 -20.04
C ILE A 311 12.56 -10.29 -19.75
N PHE A 312 12.71 -10.65 -18.47
CA PHE A 312 13.50 -11.82 -18.08
C PHE A 312 12.85 -13.13 -18.53
N TYR A 313 11.52 -13.22 -18.47
CA TYR A 313 10.79 -14.39 -18.93
C TYR A 313 10.95 -14.62 -20.44
N GLN A 314 10.89 -13.56 -21.25
CA GLN A 314 11.01 -13.63 -22.71
C GLN A 314 12.45 -13.87 -23.18
N ALA A 315 13.45 -13.40 -22.43
CA ALA A 315 14.86 -13.60 -22.75
C ALA A 315 15.33 -15.07 -22.58
N GLY A 316 14.58 -15.90 -21.87
CA GLY A 316 14.90 -17.32 -21.71
C GLY A 316 16.27 -17.52 -21.05
N ASP A 317 17.16 -18.26 -21.72
CA ASP A 317 18.51 -18.58 -21.21
C ASP A 317 19.51 -17.43 -21.36
N GLU A 318 19.12 -16.31 -21.99
CA GLU A 318 19.99 -15.15 -22.15
C GLU A 318 19.98 -14.21 -20.94
N LEU A 319 19.01 -14.36 -20.01
CA LEU A 319 18.92 -13.59 -18.77
C LEU A 319 18.44 -14.49 -17.64
N ASP A 320 19.29 -14.70 -16.65
CA ASP A 320 18.89 -15.38 -15.43
C ASP A 320 18.06 -14.47 -14.54
N PHE A 321 17.00 -15.02 -13.95
CA PHE A 321 16.23 -14.29 -12.96
C PHE A 321 17.12 -14.00 -11.73
N PRO A 322 17.20 -12.74 -11.25
CA PRO A 322 17.97 -12.42 -10.03
C PRO A 322 17.49 -13.25 -8.84
N ILE A 323 16.18 -13.47 -8.76
CA ILE A 323 15.54 -14.32 -7.76
C ILE A 323 14.87 -15.48 -8.51
N PRO A 324 15.50 -16.65 -8.62
CA PRO A 324 14.96 -17.75 -9.43
C PRO A 324 13.57 -18.22 -8.99
N GLU A 325 13.26 -18.13 -7.69
CA GLU A 325 11.97 -18.56 -7.12
C GLU A 325 10.76 -17.79 -7.67
N ILE A 326 10.94 -16.56 -8.14
CA ILE A 326 9.85 -15.73 -8.66
C ILE A 326 9.59 -15.93 -10.17
N LYS A 327 10.36 -16.78 -10.85
CA LYS A 327 10.19 -17.10 -12.28
C LYS A 327 8.75 -17.54 -12.62
N ASN A 328 8.10 -18.26 -11.69
CA ASN A 328 6.76 -18.82 -11.87
C ASN A 328 5.60 -17.87 -11.52
N LEU A 329 5.86 -16.57 -11.30
CA LEU A 329 4.81 -15.60 -10.93
C LEU A 329 4.07 -14.95 -12.10
N ASN A 330 4.39 -15.30 -13.36
CA ASN A 330 3.83 -14.64 -14.55
C ASN A 330 2.29 -14.54 -14.51
N THR A 331 1.58 -15.63 -14.22
CA THR A 331 0.10 -15.61 -14.17
C THR A 331 -0.46 -14.76 -13.02
N LYS A 332 0.28 -14.65 -11.91
CA LYS A 332 -0.12 -13.90 -10.71
C LYS A 332 0.18 -12.41 -10.84
N LEU A 333 1.16 -12.05 -11.67
CA LEU A 333 1.55 -10.67 -11.98
C LEU A 333 0.73 -10.04 -13.11
N ARG A 334 -0.18 -10.77 -13.78
CA ARG A 334 -1.06 -10.18 -14.80
C ARG A 334 -2.15 -9.31 -14.17
N ASP A 335 -2.75 -8.43 -14.97
CA ASP A 335 -3.91 -7.66 -14.56
C ASP A 335 -5.05 -8.60 -14.14
N GLY A 336 -5.59 -8.36 -12.93
CA GLY A 336 -6.57 -9.25 -12.27
C GLY A 336 -5.98 -10.53 -11.66
N GLY A 337 -4.65 -10.72 -11.72
CA GLY A 337 -3.94 -11.78 -11.00
C GLY A 337 -3.87 -11.52 -9.49
N GLU A 338 -3.49 -12.54 -8.73
CA GLU A 338 -3.46 -12.48 -7.26
C GLU A 338 -2.59 -11.34 -6.72
N ILE A 339 -1.39 -11.12 -7.27
CA ILE A 339 -0.48 -10.04 -6.82
C ILE A 339 -1.03 -8.67 -7.22
N PHE A 340 -1.63 -8.56 -8.40
CA PHE A 340 -2.31 -7.33 -8.85
C PHE A 340 -3.41 -6.92 -7.85
N GLU A 341 -4.27 -7.88 -7.48
CA GLU A 341 -5.38 -7.64 -6.55
C GLU A 341 -4.90 -7.23 -5.15
N ILE A 342 -3.81 -7.84 -4.67
CA ILE A 342 -3.17 -7.46 -3.42
C ILE A 342 -2.69 -6.00 -3.48
N CYS A 343 -1.93 -5.63 -4.52
CA CYS A 343 -1.44 -4.26 -4.68
C CYS A 343 -2.59 -3.24 -4.83
N ARG A 344 -3.66 -3.60 -5.56
CA ARG A 344 -4.87 -2.78 -5.70
C ARG A 344 -5.54 -2.52 -4.35
N ARG A 345 -5.69 -3.56 -3.52
CA ARG A 345 -6.29 -3.45 -2.18
C ARG A 345 -5.46 -2.58 -1.24
N PHE A 346 -4.13 -2.73 -1.27
CA PHE A 346 -3.24 -1.82 -0.53
C PHE A 346 -3.32 -0.38 -1.04
N GLN A 347 -3.43 -0.16 -2.35
CA GLN A 347 -3.64 1.17 -2.91
C GLN A 347 -4.95 1.82 -2.41
N THR A 348 -6.04 1.04 -2.31
CA THR A 348 -7.28 1.51 -1.69
C THR A 348 -7.09 1.89 -0.21
N LEU A 349 -6.27 1.13 0.53
CA LEU A 349 -5.92 1.49 1.91
C LEU A 349 -5.10 2.80 1.97
N VAL A 350 -4.17 3.03 1.05
CA VAL A 350 -3.42 4.31 0.93
C VAL A 350 -4.35 5.49 0.68
N GLU A 351 -5.39 5.32 -0.13
CA GLU A 351 -6.37 6.39 -0.38
C GLU A 351 -7.24 6.68 0.85
N LYS A 352 -7.60 5.61 1.59
CA LYS A 352 -8.35 5.73 2.84
C LYS A 352 -7.57 6.43 3.94
N THR A 353 -6.26 6.19 4.08
CA THR A 353 -5.42 6.87 5.08
C THR A 353 -5.34 8.38 4.86
N LYS A 354 -5.56 8.87 3.64
CA LYS A 354 -5.58 10.31 3.31
C LYS A 354 -6.92 10.98 3.60
N ASN A 355 -8.03 10.28 3.38
CA ASN A 355 -9.36 10.91 3.23
C ASN A 355 -10.43 10.40 4.22
N SER A 356 -10.14 9.41 5.06
CA SER A 356 -11.18 8.73 5.84
C SER A 356 -10.74 8.27 7.22
N HIS A 357 -11.72 8.02 8.10
CA HIS A 357 -11.50 7.37 9.38
C HIS A 357 -11.30 5.87 9.19
N LEU A 358 -10.07 5.42 9.41
CA LEU A 358 -9.70 4.01 9.42
C LEU A 358 -10.51 3.23 10.45
N THR A 359 -10.66 1.93 10.21
CA THR A 359 -11.38 0.99 11.06
C THR A 359 -10.51 -0.20 11.43
N ARG A 360 -10.95 -0.97 12.43
CA ARG A 360 -10.37 -2.29 12.74
C ARG A 360 -10.37 -3.24 11.54
N LEU A 361 -11.40 -3.16 10.69
CA LEU A 361 -11.46 -3.97 9.47
C LEU A 361 -10.39 -3.59 8.46
N ASP A 362 -10.03 -2.31 8.36
CA ASP A 362 -8.93 -1.89 7.49
C ASP A 362 -7.58 -2.44 7.99
N CYS A 363 -7.41 -2.58 9.32
CA CYS A 363 -6.23 -3.24 9.89
C CYS A 363 -6.22 -4.75 9.58
N TYR A 364 -7.35 -5.44 9.76
CA TYR A 364 -7.49 -6.85 9.38
C TYR A 364 -7.21 -7.09 7.89
N GLU A 365 -7.75 -6.23 7.02
CA GLU A 365 -7.50 -6.27 5.58
C GLU A 365 -6.00 -6.08 5.32
N SER A 366 -5.34 -5.11 5.97
CA SER A 366 -3.90 -4.90 5.82
C SER A 366 -3.07 -6.13 6.22
N GLU A 367 -3.42 -6.82 7.32
CA GLU A 367 -2.74 -8.08 7.72
C GLU A 367 -2.97 -9.18 6.69
N THR A 368 -4.22 -9.34 6.25
CA THR A 368 -4.61 -10.38 5.30
C THR A 368 -3.90 -10.20 3.96
N GLN A 369 -3.84 -8.96 3.45
CA GLN A 369 -3.13 -8.65 2.21
C GLN A 369 -1.61 -8.80 2.38
N LEU A 370 -1.06 -8.47 3.54
CA LEU A 370 0.37 -8.66 3.82
C LEU A 370 0.74 -10.15 3.83
N VAL A 371 -0.07 -10.98 4.47
CA VAL A 371 0.06 -12.44 4.43
C VAL A 371 -0.04 -12.95 2.99
N ALA A 372 -1.04 -12.51 2.23
CA ALA A 372 -1.23 -12.91 0.85
C ALA A 372 -0.03 -12.53 -0.05
N PHE A 373 0.53 -11.34 0.16
CA PHE A 373 1.74 -10.89 -0.54
C PHE A 373 2.91 -11.83 -0.30
N PHE A 374 3.22 -12.13 0.97
CA PHE A 374 4.36 -12.97 1.31
C PHE A 374 4.15 -14.45 0.98
N LYS A 375 2.93 -14.93 0.71
CA LYS A 375 2.74 -16.25 0.09
C LYS A 375 3.42 -16.36 -1.28
N HIS A 376 3.54 -15.26 -2.03
CA HIS A 376 4.22 -15.21 -3.31
C HIS A 376 5.70 -14.84 -3.21
N PHE A 377 6.06 -14.05 -2.20
CA PHE A 377 7.43 -13.56 -1.99
C PHE A 377 8.11 -14.16 -0.75
N ASN A 378 7.70 -15.35 -0.32
CA ASN A 378 8.28 -16.07 0.83
C ASN A 378 9.77 -16.37 0.63
N CYS A 379 10.21 -16.48 -0.62
CA CYS A 379 11.61 -16.73 -0.98
C CYS A 379 12.56 -15.67 -0.42
N LEU A 380 12.08 -14.44 -0.14
CA LEU A 380 12.87 -13.39 0.51
C LEU A 380 13.40 -13.80 1.90
N ALA A 381 12.83 -14.84 2.53
CA ALA A 381 13.35 -15.42 3.76
C ALA A 381 14.63 -16.26 3.58
N LYS A 382 15.03 -16.58 2.33
CA LYS A 382 16.28 -17.29 2.02
C LYS A 382 17.47 -16.34 1.81
N TYR A 383 17.17 -15.07 1.59
CA TYR A 383 18.15 -14.08 1.19
C TYR A 383 18.65 -13.28 2.39
N LYS A 384 19.88 -12.83 2.27
CA LYS A 384 20.58 -11.98 3.24
C LYS A 384 21.11 -10.76 2.50
N MET A 385 21.39 -9.71 3.27
CA MET A 385 22.01 -8.50 2.74
C MET A 385 23.33 -8.22 3.47
N ALA A 386 24.32 -7.74 2.72
CA ALA A 386 25.59 -7.29 3.25
C ALA A 386 25.95 -5.92 2.67
N SER A 387 26.45 -5.02 3.51
CA SER A 387 27.08 -3.76 3.09
C SER A 387 28.59 -3.97 3.09
N ILE A 388 29.23 -3.86 1.92
CA ILE A 388 30.68 -3.97 1.78
C ILE A 388 31.28 -2.58 1.98
N ARG A 389 32.02 -2.39 3.08
CA ARG A 389 32.61 -1.09 3.43
C ARG A 389 33.99 -0.89 2.85
N ARG A 390 34.78 -1.96 2.85
CA ARG A 390 36.17 -1.92 2.41
C ARG A 390 36.62 -3.28 1.91
N ILE A 391 37.44 -3.24 0.88
CA ILE A 391 38.12 -4.42 0.35
C ILE A 391 39.61 -4.14 0.45
N SER A 392 40.34 -5.00 1.16
CA SER A 392 41.79 -4.95 1.24
C SER A 392 42.39 -6.12 0.45
N TYR A 393 43.48 -5.86 -0.26
CA TYR A 393 44.25 -6.89 -0.95
C TYR A 393 45.34 -7.44 -0.02
N LEU A 394 45.36 -8.75 0.18
CA LEU A 394 46.40 -9.43 0.95
C LEU A 394 47.07 -10.49 0.08
N GLN A 395 48.38 -10.33 -0.14
CA GLN A 395 49.21 -11.33 -0.79
C GLN A 395 50.46 -11.57 0.03
N VAL A 396 50.55 -12.76 0.62
CA VAL A 396 51.78 -13.24 1.26
C VAL A 396 52.76 -13.70 0.18
N ARG A 397 54.06 -13.48 0.38
CA ARG A 397 55.10 -13.89 -0.57
C ARG A 397 54.95 -15.39 -0.88
N ASN A 398 54.82 -15.73 -2.17
CA ASN A 398 54.62 -17.09 -2.70
C ASN A 398 53.26 -17.73 -2.40
N GLU A 399 52.28 -16.98 -1.92
CA GLU A 399 50.90 -17.46 -1.75
C GLU A 399 49.95 -16.81 -2.76
N ASN A 400 48.79 -17.44 -2.95
CA ASN A 400 47.72 -16.86 -3.74
C ASN A 400 47.14 -15.62 -3.04
N PRO A 401 46.78 -14.57 -3.79
CA PRO A 401 46.17 -13.39 -3.21
C PRO A 401 44.79 -13.71 -2.64
N ASN A 402 44.44 -13.02 -1.56
CA ASN A 402 43.12 -13.04 -0.97
C ASN A 402 42.58 -11.62 -0.88
N TYR A 403 41.27 -11.48 -1.04
CA TYR A 403 40.55 -10.24 -0.75
C TYR A 403 39.97 -10.33 0.66
N ILE A 404 40.24 -9.32 1.46
CA ILE A 404 39.70 -9.17 2.81
C ILE A 404 38.55 -8.19 2.72
N HIS A 405 37.34 -8.71 2.85
CA HIS A 405 36.13 -7.91 2.82
C HIS A 405 35.70 -7.53 4.22
N HIS A 406 35.68 -6.24 4.47
CA HIS A 406 35.10 -5.63 5.65
C HIS A 406 33.64 -5.32 5.34
N TYR A 407 32.72 -6.01 6.02
CA TYR A 407 31.30 -5.94 5.71
C TYR A 407 30.42 -5.91 6.96
N ALA A 408 29.24 -5.31 6.83
CA ALA A 408 28.18 -5.37 7.83
C ALA A 408 27.04 -6.26 7.32
N ALA A 409 26.56 -7.18 8.17
CA ALA A 409 25.41 -8.03 7.84
C ALA A 409 24.10 -7.29 8.21
N ILE A 410 23.29 -6.96 7.21
CA ILE A 410 22.09 -6.13 7.38
C ILE A 410 20.93 -6.99 7.89
N GLY A 411 20.17 -6.47 8.87
CA GLY A 411 18.94 -7.09 9.40
C GLY A 411 19.13 -8.17 10.48
N ILE A 412 20.37 -8.49 10.87
CA ILE A 412 20.63 -9.43 11.97
C ILE A 412 20.64 -8.63 13.29
N ASN A 413 19.45 -8.42 13.87
CA ASN A 413 19.26 -7.81 15.19
C ASN A 413 19.73 -8.74 16.34
N ASN A 414 21.01 -9.07 16.39
CA ASN A 414 21.60 -9.51 17.64
C ASN A 414 22.11 -8.26 18.34
N LYS A 415 21.49 -7.86 19.47
CA LYS A 415 21.87 -6.69 20.29
C LYS A 415 23.38 -6.57 20.61
N ALA A 416 24.16 -7.64 20.42
CA ALA A 416 25.61 -7.68 20.57
C ALA A 416 26.42 -7.45 19.27
N ASN A 417 25.80 -7.50 18.09
CA ASN A 417 26.45 -7.55 16.76
C ASN A 417 25.82 -6.61 15.71
N VAL A 418 24.85 -5.76 16.07
CA VAL A 418 24.09 -4.91 15.12
C VAL A 418 25.02 -4.00 14.30
N ASP A 419 26.16 -3.59 14.86
CA ASP A 419 27.12 -2.71 14.21
C ASP A 419 28.53 -3.30 14.11
N SER A 420 28.70 -4.59 14.43
CA SER A 420 30.02 -5.21 14.39
C SER A 420 30.40 -5.50 12.94
N GLU A 421 31.34 -4.72 12.43
CA GLU A 421 32.02 -5.01 11.18
C GLU A 421 32.61 -6.43 11.22
N LYS A 422 32.31 -7.22 10.19
CA LYS A 422 32.79 -8.59 10.03
C LYS A 422 33.84 -8.62 8.95
N ILE A 423 34.73 -9.60 9.06
CA ILE A 423 35.77 -9.86 8.07
C ILE A 423 35.46 -11.17 7.37
N ASN A 424 35.56 -11.17 6.04
CA ASN A 424 35.51 -12.39 5.23
C ASN A 424 36.72 -12.46 4.30
N PHE A 425 37.28 -13.65 4.13
CA PHE A 425 38.35 -13.90 3.16
C PHE A 425 37.76 -14.54 1.92
N THR A 426 38.02 -13.95 0.76
CA THR A 426 37.52 -14.45 -0.52
C THR A 426 38.62 -14.50 -1.56
N THR A 427 38.45 -15.38 -2.54
CA THR A 427 39.39 -15.52 -3.67
C THR A 427 39.11 -14.53 -4.80
N GLY A 428 37.87 -14.01 -4.89
CA GLY A 428 37.44 -13.04 -5.88
C GLY A 428 37.10 -11.68 -5.27
N PRO A 429 37.26 -10.59 -6.04
CA PRO A 429 36.82 -9.26 -5.64
C PRO A 429 35.28 -9.15 -5.70
N VAL A 430 34.73 -8.25 -4.90
CA VAL A 430 33.37 -7.71 -5.06
C VAL A 430 33.46 -6.20 -5.24
N SER A 431 32.32 -5.52 -5.42
CA SER A 431 32.30 -4.04 -5.45
C SER A 431 32.46 -3.47 -4.03
N THR A 432 33.34 -2.48 -3.88
CA THR A 432 33.45 -1.68 -2.63
C THR A 432 32.25 -0.73 -2.53
N ASP A 433 31.88 -0.36 -1.30
CA ASP A 433 30.75 0.54 -1.01
C ASP A 433 29.42 0.06 -1.60
N ALA A 434 29.27 -1.26 -1.72
CA ALA A 434 28.15 -1.91 -2.36
C ALA A 434 27.22 -2.58 -1.35
N VAL A 435 25.92 -2.53 -1.61
CA VAL A 435 24.93 -3.34 -0.91
C VAL A 435 24.63 -4.58 -1.74
N LEU A 436 24.90 -5.75 -1.17
CA LEU A 436 24.78 -7.05 -1.84
C LEU A 436 23.58 -7.81 -1.31
N LEU A 437 22.76 -8.37 -2.21
CA LEU A 437 21.71 -9.33 -1.92
C LEU A 437 22.19 -10.73 -2.29
N TYR A 438 22.17 -11.68 -1.35
CA TYR A 438 22.76 -13.00 -1.58
C TYR A 438 22.00 -14.12 -0.87
N LYS A 439 22.21 -15.35 -1.35
CA LYS A 439 21.63 -16.58 -0.79
C LYS A 439 22.75 -17.52 -0.36
N GLY A 440 22.62 -18.10 0.84
CA GLY A 440 23.58 -19.09 1.36
C GLY A 440 24.52 -18.55 2.45
N LYS A 441 25.78 -19.01 2.41
CA LYS A 441 26.79 -18.75 3.45
C LYS A 441 27.68 -17.55 3.12
N ASP A 442 28.07 -17.40 1.87
CA ASP A 442 28.85 -16.28 1.35
C ASP A 442 28.06 -15.50 0.29
N TYR A 443 28.61 -14.34 -0.09
CA TYR A 443 28.04 -13.42 -1.07
C TYR A 443 28.85 -13.37 -2.37
N GLN A 444 29.60 -14.42 -2.72
CA GLN A 444 30.34 -14.43 -4.00
C GLN A 444 29.38 -14.48 -5.21
N ASN A 445 28.23 -15.14 -5.05
CA ASN A 445 27.14 -15.15 -6.02
C ASN A 445 26.02 -14.20 -5.59
N SER A 446 26.36 -12.94 -5.33
CA SER A 446 25.42 -11.90 -4.92
C SER A 446 24.95 -11.04 -6.08
N ILE A 447 23.77 -10.46 -5.93
CA ILE A 447 23.31 -9.34 -6.75
C ILE A 447 23.82 -8.05 -6.10
N ASN A 448 24.54 -7.24 -6.86
CA ASN A 448 24.90 -5.89 -6.43
C ASN A 448 23.70 -4.97 -6.62
N LEU A 449 23.17 -4.41 -5.54
CA LEU A 449 22.00 -3.52 -5.56
C LEU A 449 22.36 -2.04 -5.70
N SER A 450 23.64 -1.69 -5.61
CA SER A 450 24.08 -0.31 -5.79
C SER A 450 24.05 0.06 -7.27
N PRO A 451 23.56 1.27 -7.63
CA PRO A 451 23.31 2.42 -6.76
C PRO A 451 21.88 2.52 -6.21
N PHE A 452 20.97 1.61 -6.56
CA PHE A 452 19.56 1.71 -6.15
C PHE A 452 19.35 1.48 -4.65
N VAL A 453 20.19 0.66 -4.03
CA VAL A 453 20.27 0.50 -2.59
C VAL A 453 21.70 0.83 -2.13
N ILE A 454 21.80 1.68 -1.12
CA ILE A 454 23.08 2.15 -0.56
C ILE A 454 23.09 2.01 0.95
N ASP A 455 24.29 1.93 1.52
CA ASP A 455 24.53 2.13 2.94
C ASP A 455 25.17 3.51 3.11
N TYR A 456 24.36 4.50 3.52
CA TYR A 456 24.81 5.88 3.63
C TYR A 456 25.99 6.01 4.60
N ASN A 457 25.92 5.30 5.74
CA ASN A 457 26.97 5.36 6.75
C ASN A 457 28.28 4.74 6.24
N SER A 458 28.22 3.71 5.40
CA SER A 458 29.43 3.19 4.72
C SER A 458 30.06 4.26 3.84
N LEU A 459 29.25 4.96 3.05
CA LEU A 459 29.71 6.01 2.13
C LEU A 459 30.26 7.24 2.88
N THR A 460 29.75 7.52 4.09
CA THR A 460 30.16 8.66 4.92
C THR A 460 31.16 8.32 6.04
N PHE A 461 31.64 7.08 6.10
CA PHE A 461 32.54 6.58 7.15
C PHE A 461 31.96 6.67 8.57
N GLU A 462 30.64 6.61 8.70
CA GLU A 462 29.95 6.58 9.98
C GLU A 462 29.80 5.14 10.52
N ASN A 463 29.61 5.04 11.83
CA ASN A 463 29.39 3.75 12.49
C ASN A 463 27.99 3.19 12.20
N GLY A 464 27.86 1.86 12.27
CA GLY A 464 26.61 1.17 11.99
C GLY A 464 26.14 1.27 10.53
N THR A 465 25.05 0.57 10.19
CA THR A 465 24.51 0.57 8.83
C THR A 465 23.28 1.46 8.73
N LYS A 466 23.20 2.30 7.70
CA LYS A 466 22.01 3.11 7.42
C LYS A 466 21.57 2.91 5.97
N ILE A 467 20.73 1.90 5.78
CA ILE A 467 20.33 1.43 4.45
C ILE A 467 19.24 2.34 3.87
N CYS A 468 19.48 2.79 2.64
CA CYS A 468 18.59 3.68 1.92
C CYS A 468 18.23 3.10 0.56
N PHE A 469 16.99 3.31 0.16
CA PHE A 469 16.47 2.90 -1.15
C PHE A 469 16.27 4.15 -2.00
N TYR A 470 16.65 4.08 -3.28
CA TYR A 470 16.37 5.13 -4.24
C TYR A 470 14.86 5.38 -4.32
N ASN A 471 14.45 6.63 -4.14
CA ASN A 471 13.05 7.02 -4.12
C ASN A 471 12.64 7.75 -5.41
N SER A 472 13.30 8.88 -5.70
CA SER A 472 12.95 9.79 -6.78
C SER A 472 14.13 10.66 -7.17
N GLN A 473 14.01 11.43 -8.25
CA GLN A 473 14.87 12.61 -8.45
C GLN A 473 14.29 13.81 -7.67
N THR A 474 15.11 14.83 -7.42
CA THR A 474 14.58 16.12 -6.98
C THR A 474 13.88 16.87 -8.11
N ILE A 475 13.01 17.82 -7.78
CA ILE A 475 12.20 18.57 -8.75
C ILE A 475 13.07 19.35 -9.75
N ASP A 476 14.25 19.79 -9.31
CA ASP A 476 15.25 20.47 -10.13
C ASP A 476 16.11 19.51 -10.99
N GLY A 477 15.97 18.20 -10.81
CA GLY A 477 16.77 17.18 -11.48
C GLY A 477 18.25 17.20 -11.09
N GLY A 478 18.62 17.92 -10.03
CA GLY A 478 20.03 18.10 -9.63
C GLY A 478 20.57 17.01 -8.70
N SER A 479 19.68 16.22 -8.06
CA SER A 479 20.07 15.24 -7.05
C SER A 479 19.17 14.01 -7.04
N LEU A 480 19.68 12.95 -6.40
CA LEU A 480 18.97 11.69 -6.21
C LEU A 480 18.46 11.61 -4.77
N LYS A 481 17.15 11.44 -4.61
CA LYS A 481 16.52 11.31 -3.30
C LYS A 481 16.49 9.84 -2.88
N TYR A 482 17.02 9.56 -1.70
CA TYR A 482 17.01 8.24 -1.07
C TYR A 482 16.19 8.26 0.21
N HIS A 483 15.43 7.20 0.46
CA HIS A 483 14.64 7.02 1.68
C HIS A 483 15.29 6.00 2.61
N PHE A 484 15.44 6.37 3.88
CA PHE A 484 15.85 5.47 4.95
C PHE A 484 14.67 4.57 5.32
N LEU A 485 14.84 3.25 5.19
CA LEU A 485 13.75 2.31 5.48
C LEU A 485 13.42 2.20 6.97
N GLU A 486 14.32 2.67 7.83
CA GLU A 486 14.11 2.61 9.26
C GLU A 486 13.07 3.63 9.73
N ASP A 487 13.23 4.90 9.38
CA ASP A 487 12.40 6.00 9.89
C ASP A 487 11.61 6.72 8.79
N ASN A 488 11.73 6.27 7.54
CA ASN A 488 11.16 6.91 6.35
C ASN A 488 11.64 8.35 6.13
N SER A 489 12.73 8.77 6.78
CA SER A 489 13.36 10.05 6.47
C SER A 489 14.09 9.95 5.12
N SER A 490 14.37 11.10 4.50
CA SER A 490 15.03 11.15 3.20
C SER A 490 16.32 11.94 3.24
N ILE A 491 17.23 11.60 2.33
CA ILE A 491 18.45 12.34 2.03
C ILE A 491 18.54 12.56 0.53
N ASP A 492 19.08 13.72 0.15
CA ASP A 492 19.34 14.07 -1.23
C ASP A 492 20.86 13.92 -1.48
N ILE A 493 21.21 13.19 -2.53
CA ILE A 493 22.59 12.98 -2.97
C ILE A 493 22.82 13.82 -4.22
N GLU A 494 23.53 14.93 -4.04
CA GLU A 494 23.79 15.92 -5.08
C GLU A 494 24.87 15.46 -6.08
N LYS A 495 24.73 15.93 -7.32
CA LYS A 495 25.72 15.77 -8.39
C LYS A 495 27.00 16.53 -8.02
N MET A 496 28.12 15.81 -7.96
CA MET A 496 29.45 16.40 -7.73
C MET A 496 30.26 16.36 -9.03
N ASP A 497 30.08 17.36 -9.91
CA ASP A 497 30.71 17.40 -11.23
C ASP A 497 32.22 17.73 -11.21
N SER A 498 32.76 18.20 -10.08
CA SER A 498 34.05 18.89 -10.07
C SER A 498 35.23 18.11 -9.48
N LEU A 499 34.99 17.04 -8.69
CA LEU A 499 36.08 16.40 -7.94
C LEU A 499 36.97 15.48 -8.81
N TYR A 500 36.41 14.85 -9.84
CA TYR A 500 37.10 13.82 -10.65
C TYR A 500 38.18 14.35 -11.58
N ALA A 501 38.00 15.54 -12.15
CA ALA A 501 38.79 15.96 -13.32
C ALA A 501 40.11 16.68 -12.98
N LYS A 502 40.30 17.14 -11.74
CA LYS A 502 41.39 18.08 -11.40
C LYS A 502 42.08 17.85 -10.05
N SER A 503 41.60 16.93 -9.21
CA SER A 503 42.14 16.72 -7.86
C SER A 503 43.18 15.60 -7.84
N ASP A 504 44.29 15.77 -7.10
CA ASP A 504 45.17 14.65 -6.76
C ASP A 504 44.39 13.62 -5.94
N ILE A 505 44.45 12.35 -6.36
CA ILE A 505 43.77 11.24 -5.67
C ILE A 505 44.25 11.13 -4.22
N ASN A 506 45.50 11.47 -3.93
CA ASN A 506 46.02 11.45 -2.57
C ASN A 506 45.33 12.50 -1.71
N ASP A 507 45.21 13.74 -2.19
CA ASP A 507 44.50 14.81 -1.47
C ASP A 507 43.02 14.46 -1.22
N LEU A 508 42.40 13.78 -2.18
CA LEU A 508 41.00 13.38 -2.11
C LEU A 508 40.77 12.18 -1.16
N MET A 509 41.75 11.28 -1.03
CA MET A 509 41.70 10.14 -0.10
C MET A 509 42.13 10.49 1.33
N MET A 510 42.98 11.51 1.50
CA MET A 510 43.50 11.95 2.80
C MET A 510 42.53 12.87 3.56
N ASP A 511 41.75 13.69 2.85
CA ASP A 511 40.70 14.52 3.44
C ASP A 511 39.41 13.72 3.57
N GLU A 512 38.93 13.53 4.80
CA GLU A 512 37.74 12.74 5.07
C GLU A 512 36.50 13.30 4.36
N ASN A 513 36.32 14.62 4.33
CA ASN A 513 35.15 15.24 3.70
C ASN A 513 35.19 15.10 2.18
N LYS A 514 36.36 15.29 1.55
CA LYS A 514 36.52 15.05 0.11
C LYS A 514 36.26 13.59 -0.24
N ARG A 515 36.68 12.66 0.61
CA ARG A 515 36.42 11.22 0.43
C ARG A 515 34.94 10.88 0.55
N LYS A 516 34.21 11.49 1.50
CA LYS A 516 32.73 11.34 1.61
C LYS A 516 32.04 11.86 0.35
N GLN A 517 32.40 13.06 -0.09
CA GLN A 517 31.86 13.67 -1.30
C GLN A 517 32.15 12.83 -2.54
N PHE A 518 33.35 12.26 -2.64
CA PHE A 518 33.72 11.34 -3.71
C PHE A 518 32.85 10.08 -3.72
N ASN A 519 32.70 9.40 -2.58
CA ASN A 519 31.88 8.19 -2.46
C ASN A 519 30.41 8.46 -2.82
N LEU A 520 29.84 9.58 -2.35
CA LEU A 520 28.49 10.00 -2.73
C LEU A 520 28.38 10.35 -4.21
N GLY A 521 29.40 11.01 -4.78
CA GLY A 521 29.48 11.28 -6.22
C GLY A 521 29.55 10.00 -7.07
N LEU A 522 30.19 8.93 -6.58
CA LEU A 522 30.21 7.63 -7.25
C LEU A 522 28.82 7.02 -7.36
N VAL A 523 27.96 7.20 -6.34
CA VAL A 523 26.56 6.75 -6.39
C VAL A 523 25.82 7.44 -7.55
N VAL A 524 25.96 8.77 -7.68
CA VAL A 524 25.35 9.53 -8.80
C VAL A 524 25.90 9.07 -10.15
N HIS A 525 27.21 8.85 -10.24
CA HIS A 525 27.84 8.36 -11.47
C HIS A 525 27.34 6.97 -11.87
N GLN A 526 27.28 6.04 -10.92
CA GLN A 526 26.72 4.71 -11.16
C GLN A 526 25.24 4.79 -11.56
N PHE A 527 24.47 5.70 -10.98
CA PHE A 527 23.05 5.86 -11.33
C PHE A 527 22.89 6.38 -12.76
N LYS A 528 23.74 7.32 -13.19
CA LYS A 528 23.80 7.76 -14.59
C LYS A 528 24.21 6.64 -15.54
N ASP A 529 25.19 5.81 -15.16
CA ASP A 529 25.60 4.65 -15.96
C ASP A 529 24.43 3.66 -16.09
N ALA A 530 23.76 3.34 -14.98
CA ALA A 530 22.59 2.49 -14.97
C ALA A 530 21.47 3.06 -15.86
N HIS A 531 21.12 4.33 -15.69
CA HIS A 531 20.12 5.00 -16.52
C HIS A 531 20.47 4.91 -18.01
N ARG A 532 21.73 5.22 -18.36
CA ARG A 532 22.22 5.17 -19.73
C ARG A 532 22.04 3.81 -20.38
N PHE A 533 22.44 2.74 -19.69
CA PHE A 533 22.34 1.39 -20.23
C PHE A 533 20.94 0.79 -20.15
N LEU A 534 20.11 1.23 -19.20
CA LEU A 534 18.73 0.77 -19.08
C LEU A 534 17.81 1.41 -20.14
N LEU A 535 18.09 2.65 -20.53
CA LEU A 535 17.24 3.42 -21.47
C LEU A 535 17.85 3.60 -22.86
N MET A 536 19.17 3.40 -23.01
CA MET A 536 19.97 3.72 -24.20
C MET A 536 19.98 5.22 -24.56
N ASP A 537 19.73 6.07 -23.57
CA ASP A 537 19.68 7.53 -23.66
C ASP A 537 20.60 8.14 -22.58
N GLU A 538 21.09 9.37 -22.74
CA GLU A 538 21.86 10.02 -21.66
C GLU A 538 20.93 10.70 -20.63
N LEU A 539 21.16 10.47 -19.33
CA LEU A 539 20.44 11.17 -18.27
C LEU A 539 20.89 12.64 -18.22
N ASN A 540 19.99 13.55 -18.57
CA ASN A 540 20.23 14.98 -18.45
C ASN A 540 19.89 15.47 -17.03
N LEU A 541 20.79 15.21 -16.07
CA LEU A 541 20.79 15.94 -14.80
C LEU A 541 21.41 17.31 -15.10
N GLY A 542 20.57 18.34 -15.25
CA GLY A 542 20.91 19.64 -15.85
C GLY A 542 22.35 20.13 -15.62
N ASP A 543 22.92 20.72 -16.66
CA ASP A 543 24.17 21.47 -16.57
C ASP A 543 23.88 22.79 -15.83
N PHE A 544 24.11 22.80 -14.51
CA PHE A 544 24.03 24.00 -13.68
C PHE A 544 25.42 24.56 -13.38
#